data_AF-A0A8T5E2T5-F1
#
_entry.id   AF-A0A8T5E2T5-F1
#
_cell.length_a   1.000
_cell.length_b   1.000
_cell.length_c   1.000
_cell.angle_alpha   90.00
_cell.angle_beta   90.00
_cell.angle_gamma   90.00
#
_symmetry.space_group_name_H-M   'P 1'
#
loop_
_entity.id
_entity.type
_entity.pdbx_description
1 polymer ?
#
loop_
_entity_poly.entity_id
_entity_poly.type
_entity_poly.pdbx_seq_one_letter_code
_entity_poly.pdbx_strand_id
1 'polypeptide(L)'
;MSIIPATTLQQFIGMDDYEKRLAIDRIARELGISGAAIEAEINDFEKGGFSSQNDTIEIEIPEPKSNFTEKQESGEGAPKFINDAHKYRFTYDPSRDAKERQSKVNQAILCPHCNVGIGIPPIRPIKVMCPSCRIESLFEN
;
A
#
# COMPACT_ATOMS: atom_id res chain seq x y z
N MET A 1 24.11 -23.77 24.24
CA MET A 1 25.20 -23.43 23.31
C MET A 1 24.53 -22.87 22.08
N SER A 2 24.69 -21.57 21.83
CA SER A 2 24.00 -20.89 20.74
C SER A 2 24.47 -21.47 19.40
N ILE A 3 23.53 -21.81 18.52
CA ILE A 3 23.81 -22.32 17.17
C ILE A 3 24.25 -21.17 16.25
N ILE A 4 23.89 -19.95 16.63
CA ILE A 4 24.14 -18.71 15.90
C ILE A 4 25.43 -18.08 16.43
N PRO A 5 26.38 -17.68 15.55
CA PRO A 5 27.61 -17.05 15.97
C PRO A 5 27.33 -15.68 16.64
N ALA A 6 28.03 -15.39 17.74
CA ALA A 6 27.83 -14.16 18.50
C ALA A 6 28.04 -12.88 17.66
N THR A 7 28.90 -12.95 16.64
CA THR A 7 29.15 -11.85 15.69
C THR A 7 27.92 -11.46 14.87
N THR A 8 27.05 -12.41 14.51
CA THR A 8 25.81 -12.10 13.78
C THR A 8 24.75 -11.52 14.71
N LEU A 9 24.71 -11.94 15.99
CA LEU A 9 23.78 -11.38 16.99
C LEU A 9 24.12 -9.92 17.30
N GLN A 10 25.42 -9.59 17.34
CA GLN A 10 25.91 -8.22 17.54
C GLN A 10 25.44 -7.23 16.46
N GLN A 11 25.28 -7.70 15.21
CA GLN A 11 24.87 -6.84 14.09
C GLN A 11 23.45 -6.31 14.26
N PHE A 12 22.57 -7.04 14.95
CA PHE A 12 21.17 -6.65 15.16
C PHE A 12 20.97 -5.52 16.18
N ILE A 13 21.98 -5.19 16.99
CA ILE A 13 21.87 -4.22 18.10
C ILE A 13 21.76 -2.76 17.62
N GLY A 14 22.07 -2.49 16.35
CA GLY A 14 22.01 -1.13 15.77
C GLY A 14 21.12 -1.00 14.54
N MET A 15 20.31 -2.03 14.22
CA MET A 15 19.45 -2.05 13.04
C MET A 15 18.03 -1.61 13.38
N ASP A 16 17.41 -0.84 12.50
CA ASP A 16 15.98 -0.50 12.60
C ASP A 16 15.10 -1.76 12.45
N ASP A 17 13.86 -1.73 12.96
CA ASP A 17 12.94 -2.88 12.97
C ASP A 17 12.74 -3.54 11.59
N TYR A 18 12.69 -2.73 10.53
CA TYR A 18 12.56 -3.23 9.15
C TYR A 18 13.82 -3.94 8.68
N GLU A 19 14.99 -3.36 8.94
CA GLU A 19 16.27 -3.95 8.57
C GLU A 19 16.54 -5.23 9.36
N LYS A 20 16.19 -5.23 10.65
CA LYS A 20 16.26 -6.40 11.55
C LYS A 20 15.47 -7.57 10.96
N ARG A 21 14.23 -7.34 10.51
CA ARG A 21 13.40 -8.38 9.87
C ARG A 21 14.01 -8.92 8.58
N LEU A 22 14.55 -8.05 7.73
CA LEU A 22 15.17 -8.46 6.47
C LEU A 22 16.45 -9.29 6.70
N ALA A 23 17.26 -8.91 7.69
CA ALA A 23 18.45 -9.65 8.07
C ALA A 23 18.11 -11.01 8.73
N ILE A 24 17.06 -11.09 9.55
CA ILE A 24 16.55 -12.38 10.08
C ILE A 24 16.17 -13.32 8.93
N ASP A 25 15.40 -12.83 7.94
CA ASP A 25 14.99 -13.63 6.77
C ASP A 25 16.20 -14.12 5.94
N ARG A 26 17.24 -13.31 5.84
CA ARG A 26 18.49 -13.69 5.16
C ARG A 26 19.24 -14.79 5.93
N ILE A 27 19.46 -14.60 7.23
CA ILE A 27 20.19 -15.55 8.07
C ILE A 27 19.42 -16.87 8.23
N ALA A 28 18.09 -16.81 8.30
CA ALA A 28 17.22 -17.99 8.30
C ALA A 28 17.49 -18.90 7.09
N ARG A 29 17.72 -18.31 5.91
CA ARG A 29 18.05 -19.06 4.70
C ARG A 29 19.49 -19.57 4.67
N GLU A 30 20.44 -18.78 5.17
CA GLU A 30 21.87 -19.15 5.19
C GLU A 30 22.15 -20.29 6.18
N LEU A 31 21.51 -20.27 7.36
CA LEU A 31 21.72 -21.27 8.42
C LEU A 31 20.66 -22.38 8.43
N GLY A 32 19.58 -22.25 7.63
CA GLY A 32 18.49 -23.22 7.58
C GLY A 32 17.65 -23.30 8.86
N ILE A 33 17.61 -22.22 9.64
CA ILE A 33 16.91 -22.10 10.93
C ILE A 33 15.63 -21.28 10.71
N SER A 34 14.57 -21.54 11.48
CA SER A 34 13.36 -20.73 11.42
C SER A 34 13.60 -19.32 11.97
N GLY A 35 13.02 -18.30 11.33
CA GLY A 35 13.15 -16.90 11.77
C GLY A 35 12.74 -16.69 13.23
N ALA A 36 11.71 -17.40 13.70
CA ALA A 36 11.26 -17.34 15.09
C ALA A 36 12.30 -17.84 16.11
N ALA A 37 13.14 -18.81 15.75
CA ALA A 37 14.21 -19.28 16.63
C ALA A 37 15.38 -18.27 16.68
N ILE A 38 15.63 -17.56 15.58
CA ILE A 38 16.63 -16.47 15.52
C ILE A 38 16.17 -15.28 16.36
N GLU A 39 14.88 -14.93 16.29
CA GLU A 39 14.30 -13.85 17.11
C GLU A 39 14.39 -14.15 18.62
N ALA A 40 14.15 -15.40 19.02
CA ALA A 40 14.30 -15.83 20.40
C ALA A 40 15.75 -15.68 20.89
N GLU A 41 16.72 -16.12 20.08
CA GLU A 41 18.14 -16.01 20.42
C GLU A 41 18.62 -14.55 20.47
N ILE A 42 18.13 -13.68 19.59
CA ILE A 42 18.42 -12.24 19.62
C ILE A 42 17.90 -11.62 20.93
N ASN A 43 16.68 -11.98 21.34
CA ASN A 43 16.07 -11.48 22.57
C ASN A 43 16.81 -11.98 23.83
N ASP A 44 17.24 -13.24 23.82
CA ASP A 44 18.06 -13.82 24.88
C ASP A 44 19.46 -13.17 24.93
N PHE A 45 20.03 -12.78 23.79
CA PHE A 45 21.29 -12.06 23.71
C PHE A 45 21.18 -10.61 24.21
N GLU A 46 20.11 -9.90 23.85
CA GLU A 46 19.81 -8.55 24.36
C GLU A 46 19.61 -8.57 25.88
N LYS A 47 18.93 -9.60 26.43
CA LYS A 47 18.75 -9.79 27.88
C LYS A 47 20.02 -10.26 28.59
N GLY A 48 20.91 -10.95 27.89
CA GLY A 48 22.16 -11.54 28.39
C GLY A 48 23.28 -10.55 28.72
N GLY A 49 23.04 -9.24 28.56
CA GLY A 49 23.93 -8.21 29.09
C GLY A 49 25.05 -7.77 28.15
N PHE A 50 24.76 -7.56 26.86
CA PHE A 50 25.56 -6.66 26.03
C PHE A 50 24.95 -5.26 26.07
N SER A 51 25.21 -4.53 27.16
CA SER A 51 24.93 -3.10 27.23
C SER A 51 25.93 -2.40 26.33
N SER A 52 25.54 -2.11 25.08
CA SER A 52 26.20 -1.06 24.32
C SER A 52 26.08 0.21 25.16
N GLN A 53 27.19 0.66 25.72
CA GLN A 53 27.35 2.04 26.18
C GLN A 53 27.26 2.93 24.95
N ASN A 54 26.04 3.13 24.44
CA ASN A 54 25.71 4.34 23.74
C ASN A 54 25.52 5.36 24.86
N ASP A 55 26.44 6.32 24.90
CA ASP A 55 26.32 7.54 25.68
C ASP A 55 25.10 8.29 25.12
N THR A 56 23.91 7.85 25.52
CA THR A 56 22.65 8.50 25.19
C THR A 56 22.67 9.80 25.96
N ILE A 57 23.09 10.87 25.29
CA ILE A 57 22.65 12.21 25.68
C ILE A 57 21.14 12.12 25.72
N GLU A 58 20.59 12.19 26.92
CA GLU A 58 19.16 12.26 27.20
C GLU A 58 18.67 13.60 26.64
N ILE A 59 18.48 13.63 25.32
CA ILE A 59 17.69 14.67 24.69
C ILE A 59 16.25 14.27 25.01
N GLU A 60 15.66 14.94 26.00
CA GLU A 60 14.22 14.92 26.23
C GLU A 60 13.54 15.27 24.90
N ILE A 61 13.11 14.26 24.15
CA ILE A 61 12.24 14.44 22.99
C ILE A 61 10.90 14.87 23.60
N PRO A 62 10.46 16.13 23.43
CA PRO A 62 9.16 16.52 23.95
C PRO A 62 8.14 15.64 23.25
N GLU A 63 7.33 14.91 24.05
CA GLU A 63 6.18 14.20 23.54
C GLU A 63 5.40 15.14 22.62
N PRO A 64 5.05 14.73 21.38
CA PRO A 64 4.19 15.51 20.53
C PRO A 64 2.80 15.53 21.18
N LYS A 65 2.59 16.47 22.10
CA LYS A 65 1.28 16.79 22.64
C LYS A 65 0.48 17.35 21.48
N SER A 66 -0.33 16.51 20.84
CA SER A 66 -1.34 16.99 19.93
C SER A 66 -2.28 17.88 20.72
N ASN A 67 -2.22 19.19 20.50
CA ASN A 67 -3.22 20.13 21.02
C ASN A 67 -4.60 19.94 20.36
N PHE A 68 -4.76 18.87 19.58
CA PHE A 68 -6.04 18.44 19.02
C PHE A 68 -6.83 17.75 20.12
N THR A 69 -7.42 18.55 21.00
CA THR A 69 -8.56 18.08 21.78
C THR A 69 -9.66 17.77 20.76
N GLU A 70 -10.00 16.50 20.55
CA GLU A 70 -11.22 16.12 19.82
C GLU A 70 -12.41 16.67 20.62
N LYS A 71 -12.73 17.94 20.40
CA LYS A 71 -14.01 18.52 20.79
C LYS A 71 -15.05 17.76 19.97
N GLN A 72 -15.64 16.72 20.57
CA GLN A 72 -16.93 16.19 20.13
C GLN A 72 -18.03 17.22 20.44
N GLU A 73 -17.90 18.41 19.89
CA GLU A 73 -18.96 19.39 19.89
C GLU A 73 -19.68 19.24 18.57
N SER A 74 -20.61 18.29 18.55
CA SER A 74 -21.61 18.21 17.50
C SER A 74 -22.58 19.39 17.70
N GLY A 75 -22.10 20.60 17.41
CA GLY A 75 -22.94 21.79 17.32
C GLY A 75 -23.97 21.61 16.20
N GLU A 76 -25.16 22.18 16.38
CA GLU A 76 -26.20 22.21 15.33
C GLU A 76 -25.65 22.97 14.11
N GLY A 77 -25.21 22.23 13.10
CA GLY A 77 -24.51 22.76 11.91
C GLY A 77 -23.18 22.08 11.60
N ALA A 78 -22.66 21.22 12.48
CA ALA A 78 -21.47 20.42 12.20
C ALA A 78 -21.75 19.37 11.11
N PRO A 79 -20.80 19.15 10.17
CA PRO A 79 -20.97 18.13 9.14
C PRO A 79 -21.09 16.74 9.78
N LYS A 80 -22.10 15.98 9.35
CA LYS A 80 -22.24 14.59 9.77
C LYS A 80 -21.18 13.75 9.06
N PHE A 81 -20.19 13.28 9.82
CA PHE A 81 -19.17 12.37 9.31
C PHE A 81 -19.79 11.00 9.09
N ILE A 82 -19.77 10.54 7.83
CA ILE A 82 -20.29 9.23 7.45
C ILE A 82 -19.13 8.23 7.47
N ASN A 83 -19.30 7.11 8.18
CA ASN A 83 -18.25 6.10 8.34
C ASN A 83 -17.91 5.37 7.02
N ASP A 84 -18.88 5.19 6.13
CA ASP A 84 -18.67 4.53 4.83
C ASP A 84 -18.59 5.55 3.68
N ALA A 85 -17.43 6.19 3.56
CA ALA A 85 -17.15 7.12 2.46
C ALA A 85 -17.08 6.42 1.09
N HIS A 86 -16.87 5.10 1.04
CA HIS A 86 -16.69 4.36 -0.22
C HIS A 86 -17.98 4.32 -1.03
N LYS A 87 -19.13 4.23 -0.36
CA LYS A 87 -20.46 4.21 -0.99
C LYS A 87 -20.81 5.48 -1.76
N TYR A 88 -20.17 6.60 -1.45
CA TYR A 88 -20.43 7.89 -2.06
C TYR A 88 -19.42 8.28 -3.15
N ARG A 89 -18.52 7.35 -3.54
CA ARG A 89 -17.64 7.56 -4.68
C ARG A 89 -18.41 7.42 -5.99
N PHE A 90 -18.20 8.34 -6.92
CA PHE A 90 -18.75 8.23 -8.27
C PHE A 90 -18.17 7.00 -8.97
N THR A 91 -19.03 6.21 -9.61
CA THR A 91 -18.63 5.07 -10.44
C THR A 91 -18.02 5.50 -11.77
N TYR A 92 -18.26 6.75 -12.17
CA TYR A 92 -17.66 7.40 -13.32
C TYR A 92 -16.60 8.41 -12.87
N ASP A 93 -15.59 8.64 -13.71
CA ASP A 93 -14.59 9.68 -13.48
C ASP A 93 -15.23 11.07 -13.72
N PRO A 94 -15.35 11.94 -12.70
CA PRO A 94 -15.98 13.25 -12.82
C PRO A 94 -15.04 14.32 -13.40
N SER A 95 -13.81 13.95 -13.76
CA SER A 95 -12.83 14.86 -14.34
C SER A 95 -13.35 15.50 -15.64
N ARG A 96 -12.96 16.76 -15.90
CA ARG A 96 -13.36 17.48 -17.12
C ARG A 96 -12.94 16.73 -18.40
N ASP A 97 -11.76 16.14 -18.38
CA ASP A 97 -11.22 15.33 -19.48
C ASP A 97 -12.08 14.09 -19.78
N ALA A 98 -12.53 13.38 -18.73
CA ALA A 98 -13.41 12.23 -18.88
C ALA A 98 -14.75 12.62 -19.48
N LYS A 99 -15.32 13.77 -19.07
CA LYS A 99 -16.55 14.32 -19.63
C LYS A 99 -16.39 14.66 -21.11
N GLU A 100 -15.25 15.21 -21.52
CA GLU A 100 -14.96 15.52 -22.92
C GLU A 100 -14.78 14.25 -23.77
N ARG A 101 -14.13 13.21 -23.23
CA ARG A 101 -14.04 11.91 -23.92
C ARG A 101 -15.42 11.25 -24.09
N GLN A 102 -16.27 11.33 -23.07
CA GLN A 102 -17.63 10.81 -23.13
C GLN A 102 -18.52 11.59 -24.12
N SER A 103 -18.36 12.90 -24.25
CA SER A 103 -19.14 13.69 -25.22
C SER A 103 -18.76 13.41 -26.68
N LYS A 104 -17.55 12.93 -26.94
CA LYS A 104 -17.10 12.53 -28.29
C LYS A 104 -17.67 11.16 -28.74
N VAL A 105 -18.23 10.38 -27.82
CA VAL A 105 -18.85 9.07 -28.08
C VAL A 105 -20.29 9.28 -28.56
N ASN A 106 -20.51 9.15 -29.88
CA ASN A 106 -21.82 9.40 -30.50
C ASN A 106 -22.47 8.14 -31.08
N GLN A 107 -21.75 7.03 -31.14
CA GLN A 107 -22.25 5.75 -31.66
C GLN A 107 -21.97 4.63 -30.68
N ALA A 108 -22.75 3.55 -30.75
CA ALA A 108 -22.51 2.32 -30.01
C ALA A 108 -22.39 1.14 -30.96
N ILE A 109 -21.45 0.24 -30.70
CA ILE A 109 -21.22 -0.99 -31.43
C ILE A 109 -21.17 -2.17 -30.46
N LEU A 110 -21.50 -3.37 -30.94
CA LEU A 110 -21.35 -4.60 -30.16
C LEU A 110 -19.97 -5.20 -30.46
N CYS A 111 -19.26 -5.62 -29.41
CA CYS A 111 -18.05 -6.40 -29.60
C CYS A 111 -18.39 -7.76 -30.22
N PRO A 112 -17.71 -8.20 -31.30
CA PRO A 112 -18.02 -9.47 -31.97
C PRO A 112 -17.73 -10.71 -31.10
N HIS A 113 -16.94 -10.57 -30.03
CA HIS A 113 -16.54 -11.70 -29.19
C HIS A 113 -17.36 -11.84 -27.91
N CYS A 114 -17.71 -10.73 -27.25
CA CYS A 114 -18.42 -10.76 -25.96
C CYS A 114 -19.81 -10.10 -26.00
N ASN A 115 -20.24 -9.57 -27.15
CA ASN A 115 -21.52 -8.87 -27.32
C ASN A 115 -21.78 -7.73 -26.32
N VAL A 116 -20.72 -7.18 -25.73
CA VAL A 116 -20.80 -6.00 -24.87
C VAL A 116 -20.94 -4.76 -25.75
N GLY A 117 -21.87 -3.87 -25.40
CA GLY A 117 -22.03 -2.57 -26.04
C GLY A 117 -20.89 -1.62 -25.69
N ILE A 118 -20.23 -1.08 -26.71
CA ILE A 118 -19.10 -0.14 -26.58
C ILE A 118 -19.48 1.14 -27.28
N GLY A 119 -19.36 2.27 -26.58
CA GLY A 119 -19.51 3.59 -27.17
C GLY A 119 -18.23 4.02 -27.89
N ILE A 120 -18.35 4.44 -29.16
CA ILE A 120 -17.26 4.86 -30.02
C ILE A 120 -17.55 6.19 -30.72
N PRO A 121 -16.51 6.96 -31.12
CA PRO A 121 -16.70 8.14 -31.96
C PRO A 121 -17.09 7.74 -33.39
N PRO A 122 -17.73 8.65 -34.15
CA PRO A 122 -18.21 8.38 -35.51
C PRO A 122 -17.11 8.40 -36.59
N ILE A 123 -15.83 8.40 -36.20
CA ILE A 123 -14.69 8.33 -37.12
C ILE A 123 -14.41 6.89 -37.53
N ARG A 124 -14.07 6.68 -38.81
CA ARG A 124 -13.72 5.40 -39.42
C ARG A 124 -12.53 5.61 -40.38
N PRO A 125 -11.63 4.63 -40.56
CA PRO A 125 -11.52 3.36 -39.84
C PRO A 125 -11.03 3.59 -38.40
N ILE A 126 -11.52 2.78 -37.46
CA ILE A 126 -11.13 2.88 -36.05
C ILE A 126 -10.74 1.52 -35.49
N LYS A 127 -9.64 1.51 -34.72
CA LYS A 127 -9.20 0.37 -33.93
C LYS A 127 -9.75 0.51 -32.52
N VAL A 128 -10.62 -0.40 -32.11
CA VAL A 128 -11.30 -0.37 -30.80
C VAL A 128 -10.88 -1.59 -29.99
N MET A 129 -10.46 -1.34 -28.76
CA MET A 129 -10.18 -2.35 -27.74
C MET A 129 -11.41 -2.55 -26.87
N CYS A 130 -11.91 -3.78 -26.78
CA CYS A 130 -13.02 -4.06 -25.87
C CYS A 130 -12.54 -4.09 -24.40
N PRO A 131 -13.15 -3.32 -23.49
CA PRO A 131 -12.74 -3.32 -22.07
C PRO A 131 -13.06 -4.63 -21.34
N SER A 132 -14.00 -5.44 -21.86
CA SER A 132 -14.41 -6.69 -21.23
C SER A 132 -13.54 -7.89 -21.65
N CYS A 133 -13.25 -8.06 -22.94
CA CYS A 133 -12.46 -9.19 -23.45
C CYS A 133 -11.04 -8.84 -23.87
N ARG A 134 -10.67 -7.54 -23.90
CA ARG A 134 -9.36 -7.01 -24.37
C ARG A 134 -8.97 -7.43 -25.78
N ILE A 135 -9.95 -7.75 -26.62
CA ILE A 135 -9.72 -8.05 -28.04
C ILE A 135 -9.80 -6.76 -28.83
N GLU A 136 -8.86 -6.61 -29.75
CA GLU A 136 -8.82 -5.55 -30.73
C GLU A 136 -9.74 -5.91 -31.91
N SER A 137 -10.60 -4.97 -32.29
CA SER A 137 -11.45 -5.09 -33.46
C SER A 137 -11.34 -3.82 -34.29
N LEU A 138 -11.27 -4.00 -35.61
CA LEU A 138 -11.18 -2.92 -36.57
C LEU A 138 -12.56 -2.75 -37.21
N PHE A 139 -13.12 -1.55 -37.10
CA PHE A 139 -14.44 -1.23 -37.64
C PHE A 139 -14.28 -0.32 -38.85
N GLU A 140 -14.73 -0.83 -39.99
CA GLU A 140 -14.84 -0.14 -41.28
C GLU A 140 -16.34 -0.08 -41.63
N ASN A 141 -16.86 1.14 -41.81
CA ASN A 141 -18.28 1.47 -42.01
C ASN A 141 -19.24 0.87 -40.97
#